data_AF-A0A949LKQ7-F1
#
_entry.id   AF-A0A949LKQ7-F1
#
_cell.length_a   1.000
_cell.length_b   1.000
_cell.length_c   1.000
_cell.angle_alpha   90.00
_cell.angle_beta   90.00
_cell.angle_gamma   90.00
#
_symmetry.space_group_name_H-M   'P 1'
#
loop_
_entity.id
_entity.type
_entity.pdbx_description
1 polymer ?
#
loop_
_entity_poly.entity_id
_entity_poly.type
_entity_poly.pdbx_seq_one_letter_code
_entity_poly.pdbx_strand_id
1 'polypeptide(L)'
;MKDRTLVTVLADYGHLHDLAFAEVRQRLYAELGDGFLIETVAVPAFDTVATGFVLAQMAINSRLGANHKFFVNTAPRKDDLKPRARNAGEGLAYAKLVNGVEIVAVDSGHSLSFIRDAATEMRGLKVAAEGSQFRSRDVFAAAFAKIAHGDYSAFGSDLMSEVREAPQNCVCYTDGYGNMKCALDIDALMKHKGKDVCVTLHESEAIVRVADGIFGVADGQFCLSPGSSGWALPGGKVVRFAEIVKRGGNAAKTFDAPHGGAAIEWRPLS
;
A
#
# COMPACT_ATOMS: atom_id res chain seq x y z
N MET A 1 -9.86 -18.90 18.84
CA MET A 1 -9.14 -18.10 17.82
C MET A 1 -9.57 -18.43 16.39
N LYS A 2 -10.03 -19.65 16.07
CA LYS A 2 -10.45 -20.02 14.69
C LYS A 2 -11.72 -19.31 14.17
N ASP A 3 -12.50 -18.66 15.04
CA ASP A 3 -13.80 -18.08 14.68
C ASP A 3 -13.82 -16.54 14.67
N ARG A 4 -12.64 -15.88 14.67
CA ARG A 4 -12.57 -14.41 14.63
C ARG A 4 -12.14 -13.90 13.26
N THR A 5 -12.80 -12.86 12.79
CA THR A 5 -12.39 -12.09 11.62
C THR A 5 -11.22 -11.19 11.98
N LEU A 6 -10.13 -11.26 11.23
CA LEU A 6 -9.01 -10.34 11.36
C LEU A 6 -9.35 -9.01 10.67
N VAL A 7 -9.09 -7.91 11.36
CA VAL A 7 -9.14 -6.55 10.82
C VAL A 7 -7.74 -5.97 10.89
N THR A 8 -7.16 -5.67 9.73
CA THR A 8 -5.89 -4.95 9.65
C THR A 8 -6.16 -3.48 9.41
N VAL A 9 -5.79 -2.65 10.38
CA VAL A 9 -5.80 -1.19 10.29
C VAL A 9 -4.47 -0.76 9.67
N LEU A 10 -4.49 -0.40 8.40
CA LEU A 10 -3.33 0.08 7.64
C LEU A 10 -3.40 1.60 7.51
N ALA A 11 -2.50 2.35 8.15
CA ALA A 11 -2.62 3.80 8.16
C ALA A 11 -1.29 4.55 8.33
N ASP A 12 -1.32 5.83 7.97
CA ASP A 12 -0.20 6.77 8.02
C ASP A 12 -0.17 7.63 9.30
N TYR A 13 -0.77 7.13 10.39
CA TYR A 13 -0.92 7.81 11.68
C TYR A 13 0.38 8.01 12.47
N GLY A 14 1.53 7.67 11.89
CA GLY A 14 2.82 7.68 12.57
C GLY A 14 3.25 6.29 13.03
N HIS A 15 4.02 6.23 14.12
CA HIS A 15 4.51 4.96 14.67
C HIS A 15 3.37 4.13 15.27
N LEU A 16 3.55 2.82 15.40
CA LEU A 16 2.51 1.91 15.95
C LEU A 16 2.05 2.25 17.38
N HIS A 17 2.81 3.07 18.11
CA HIS A 17 2.47 3.55 19.44
C HIS A 17 1.84 4.96 19.45
N ASP A 18 1.56 5.53 18.28
CA ASP A 18 0.90 6.83 18.19
C ASP A 18 -0.54 6.75 18.75
N LEU A 19 -0.95 7.83 19.42
CA LEU A 19 -2.29 7.96 20.01
C LEU A 19 -3.39 7.77 18.95
N ALA A 20 -3.16 8.21 17.72
CA ALA A 20 -4.09 8.06 16.61
C ALA A 20 -4.46 6.59 16.33
N PHE A 21 -3.49 5.67 16.37
CA PHE A 21 -3.77 4.24 16.25
C PHE A 21 -4.59 3.72 17.43
N ALA A 22 -4.29 4.15 18.65
CA ALA A 22 -5.01 3.73 19.84
C ALA A 22 -6.48 4.18 19.81
N GLU A 23 -6.74 5.44 19.46
CA GLU A 23 -8.09 6.01 19.35
C GLU A 23 -8.92 5.31 18.27
N VAL A 24 -8.35 5.11 17.08
CA VAL A 24 -9.05 4.42 15.98
C VAL A 24 -9.33 2.97 16.35
N ARG A 25 -8.37 2.26 16.95
CA ARG A 25 -8.58 0.87 17.38
C ARG A 25 -9.65 0.76 18.47
N GLN A 26 -9.64 1.64 19.47
CA GLN A 26 -10.68 1.67 20.51
C GLN A 26 -12.06 1.93 19.90
N ARG A 27 -12.14 2.88 18.97
CA ARG A 27 -13.39 3.19 18.27
C ARG A 27 -13.88 2.01 17.44
N LEU A 28 -13.00 1.35 16.69
CA LEU A 28 -13.35 0.16 15.92
C LEU A 28 -13.82 -0.98 16.82
N TYR A 29 -13.17 -1.24 17.96
CA TYR A 29 -13.68 -2.23 18.92
C TYR A 29 -15.08 -1.89 19.43
N ALA A 30 -15.35 -0.62 19.71
CA ALA A 30 -16.68 -0.18 20.15
C ALA A 30 -17.77 -0.36 19.08
N GLU A 31 -17.43 -0.16 17.81
CA GLU A 31 -18.38 -0.29 16.68
C GLU A 31 -18.55 -1.74 16.19
N LEU A 32 -17.48 -2.54 16.23
CA LEU A 32 -17.48 -3.93 15.74
C LEU A 32 -18.06 -4.91 16.75
N GLY A 33 -17.80 -4.71 18.04
CA GLY A 33 -18.12 -5.68 19.09
C GLY A 33 -17.24 -6.93 19.06
N ASP A 34 -17.80 -8.04 19.55
CA ASP A 34 -17.10 -9.32 19.64
C ASP A 34 -16.94 -10.01 18.27
N GLY A 35 -16.00 -10.95 18.18
CA GLY A 35 -15.76 -11.74 16.95
C GLY A 35 -14.72 -11.15 16.01
N PHE A 36 -14.16 -9.98 16.31
CA PHE A 36 -13.09 -9.36 15.55
C PHE A 36 -11.77 -9.33 16.33
N LEU A 37 -10.66 -9.43 15.62
CA LEU A 37 -9.32 -9.15 16.12
C LEU A 37 -8.74 -8.00 15.31
N ILE A 38 -8.26 -6.95 15.97
CA ILE A 38 -7.71 -5.78 15.29
C ILE A 38 -6.18 -5.75 15.45
N GLU A 39 -5.48 -5.74 14.32
CA GLU A 39 -4.04 -5.45 14.24
C GLU A 39 -3.80 -4.12 13.51
N THR A 40 -2.63 -3.53 13.72
CA THR A 40 -2.26 -2.23 13.14
C THR A 40 -0.96 -2.34 12.35
N VAL A 41 -0.95 -1.76 11.16
CA VAL A 41 0.22 -1.66 10.29
C VAL A 41 0.42 -0.19 9.94
N ALA A 42 1.62 0.31 10.21
CA ALA A 42 2.00 1.68 9.89
C ALA A 42 2.60 1.76 8.48
N VAL A 43 2.23 2.80 7.75
CA VAL A 43 2.85 3.19 6.48
C VAL A 43 3.41 4.62 6.59
N PRO A 44 4.34 5.02 5.71
CA PRO A 44 4.91 6.36 5.74
C PRO A 44 3.83 7.44 5.59
N ALA A 45 4.03 8.57 6.29
CA ALA A 45 3.12 9.71 6.29
C ALA A 45 2.80 10.17 4.86
N PHE A 46 1.50 10.28 4.53
CA PHE A 46 0.99 10.78 3.25
C PHE A 46 1.38 9.96 2.00
N ASP A 47 1.98 8.78 2.16
CA ASP A 47 2.51 7.98 1.07
C ASP A 47 1.46 6.99 0.54
N THR A 48 0.63 7.46 -0.40
CA THR A 48 -0.44 6.65 -0.99
C THR A 48 0.08 5.50 -1.85
N VAL A 49 1.29 5.58 -2.40
CA VAL A 49 1.88 4.50 -3.19
C VAL A 49 2.34 3.37 -2.27
N ALA A 50 3.06 3.69 -1.18
CA ALA A 50 3.42 2.71 -0.16
C ALA A 50 2.19 2.08 0.47
N THR A 51 1.15 2.87 0.74
CA THR A 51 -0.13 2.38 1.25
C THR A 51 -0.74 1.35 0.31
N GLY A 52 -0.89 1.68 -0.98
CA GLY A 52 -1.47 0.78 -1.96
C GLY A 52 -0.63 -0.50 -2.15
N PHE A 53 0.70 -0.38 -2.15
CA PHE A 53 1.59 -1.52 -2.24
C PHE A 53 1.45 -2.47 -1.04
N VAL A 54 1.52 -1.95 0.19
CA VAL A 54 1.39 -2.77 1.40
C VAL A 54 0.01 -3.41 1.49
N LEU A 55 -1.05 -2.64 1.16
CA LEU A 55 -2.41 -3.15 1.09
C LEU A 55 -2.50 -4.34 0.13
N ALA A 56 -2.04 -4.19 -1.10
CA ALA A 56 -2.09 -5.26 -2.10
C ALA A 56 -1.26 -6.48 -1.69
N GLN A 57 -0.04 -6.27 -1.17
CA GLN A 57 0.86 -7.32 -0.71
C GLN A 57 0.22 -8.17 0.40
N MET A 58 -0.52 -7.56 1.32
CA MET A 58 -1.19 -8.26 2.42
C MET A 58 -2.55 -8.83 2.03
N ALA A 59 -3.39 -8.05 1.34
CA ALA A 59 -4.78 -8.39 1.05
C ALA A 59 -4.91 -9.47 -0.03
N ILE A 60 -4.19 -9.33 -1.16
CA ILE A 60 -4.31 -10.27 -2.28
C ILE A 60 -3.71 -11.63 -1.90
N ASN A 61 -2.59 -11.62 -1.16
CA ASN A 61 -1.93 -12.85 -0.70
C ASN A 61 -2.58 -13.45 0.57
N SER A 62 -3.63 -12.84 1.12
CA SER A 62 -4.24 -13.36 2.34
C SER A 62 -4.89 -14.71 2.12
N ARG A 63 -4.42 -15.72 2.86
CA ARG A 63 -5.04 -17.06 2.90
C ARG A 63 -6.27 -17.15 3.79
N LEU A 64 -6.59 -16.07 4.51
CA LEU A 64 -7.78 -15.98 5.35
C LEU A 64 -9.04 -15.62 4.54
N GLY A 65 -8.88 -15.09 3.32
CA GLY A 65 -9.97 -14.71 2.43
C GLY A 65 -10.99 -13.80 3.12
N ALA A 66 -12.27 -14.17 3.06
CA ALA A 66 -13.37 -13.41 3.67
C ALA A 66 -13.26 -13.18 5.19
N ASN A 67 -12.44 -13.97 5.91
CA ASN A 67 -12.18 -13.78 7.34
C ASN A 67 -11.07 -12.74 7.61
N HIS A 68 -10.66 -11.98 6.61
CA HIS A 68 -9.71 -10.88 6.75
C HIS A 68 -10.23 -9.65 6.04
N LYS A 69 -10.27 -8.54 6.79
CA LYS A 69 -10.79 -7.25 6.34
C LYS A 69 -9.77 -6.16 6.59
N PHE A 70 -9.77 -5.13 5.76
CA PHE A 70 -8.83 -4.01 5.87
C PHE A 70 -9.57 -2.70 6.11
N PHE A 71 -9.12 -1.96 7.12
CA PHE A 71 -9.47 -0.57 7.35
C PHE A 71 -8.25 0.27 6.98
N VAL A 72 -8.32 1.02 5.88
CA VAL A 72 -7.14 1.67 5.30
C VAL A 72 -7.32 3.19 5.31
N ASN A 73 -6.33 3.90 5.83
CA ASN A 73 -6.39 5.35 5.84
C ASN A 73 -5.01 5.97 5.67
N THR A 74 -4.80 6.50 4.48
CA THR A 74 -3.74 7.48 4.18
C THR A 74 -4.43 8.63 3.50
N ALA A 75 -4.42 9.82 4.12
CA ALA A 75 -5.22 10.95 3.64
C ALA A 75 -4.37 12.21 3.53
N PRO A 76 -3.59 12.38 2.43
CA PRO A 76 -2.73 13.55 2.22
C PRO A 76 -3.50 14.86 2.11
N ARG A 77 -4.80 14.79 1.80
CA ARG A 77 -5.67 15.96 1.52
C ARG A 77 -5.16 16.82 0.37
N LYS A 78 -4.54 16.19 -0.63
CA LYS A 78 -3.97 16.84 -1.83
C LYS A 78 -4.86 16.72 -3.07
N ASP A 79 -6.06 16.16 -2.93
CA ASP A 79 -7.07 15.99 -3.98
C ASP A 79 -7.63 17.33 -4.50
N ASP A 80 -7.72 18.34 -3.64
CA ASP A 80 -8.00 19.75 -3.96
C ASP A 80 -7.09 20.62 -3.09
N LEU A 81 -6.23 21.41 -3.75
CA LEU A 81 -5.25 22.29 -3.11
C LEU A 81 -5.89 23.59 -2.60
N LYS A 82 -7.17 23.85 -2.89
CA LYS A 82 -7.89 25.00 -2.35
C LYS A 82 -8.24 24.77 -0.88
N PRO A 83 -8.27 25.84 -0.06
CA PRO A 83 -8.81 25.76 1.30
C PRO A 83 -10.25 25.26 1.28
N ARG A 84 -10.56 24.28 2.13
CA ARG A 84 -11.90 23.68 2.21
C ARG A 84 -12.63 24.14 3.46
N ALA A 85 -13.90 24.49 3.30
CA ALA A 85 -14.78 24.73 4.42
C ALA A 85 -15.10 23.42 5.15
N ARG A 86 -15.35 23.49 6.46
CA ARG A 86 -15.94 22.40 7.28
C ARG A 86 -15.16 21.08 7.31
N ASN A 87 -13.84 21.12 7.05
CA ASN A 87 -12.96 19.95 7.05
C ASN A 87 -13.36 18.88 6.03
N ALA A 88 -13.85 19.28 4.85
CA ALA A 88 -14.10 18.34 3.77
C ALA A 88 -12.81 17.59 3.38
N GLY A 89 -12.88 16.28 3.19
CA GLY A 89 -11.73 15.46 2.78
C GLY A 89 -12.10 14.40 1.76
N GLU A 90 -11.13 13.58 1.39
CA GLU A 90 -11.25 12.50 0.41
C GLU A 90 -12.41 11.54 0.71
N GLY A 91 -12.93 10.91 -0.34
CA GLY A 91 -14.02 9.94 -0.26
C GLY A 91 -13.62 8.67 0.49
N LEU A 92 -14.61 7.87 0.88
CA LEU A 92 -14.39 6.54 1.42
C LEU A 92 -14.87 5.53 0.39
N ALA A 93 -14.06 4.51 0.12
CA ALA A 93 -14.34 3.46 -0.84
C ALA A 93 -14.41 2.10 -0.16
N TYR A 94 -15.19 1.22 -0.75
CA TYR A 94 -15.22 -0.20 -0.50
C TYR A 94 -14.61 -0.94 -1.70
N ALA A 95 -13.88 -2.01 -1.43
CA ALA A 95 -13.47 -2.98 -2.44
C ALA A 95 -13.63 -4.41 -1.93
N LYS A 96 -14.03 -5.31 -2.82
CA LYS A 96 -14.03 -6.76 -2.59
C LYS A 96 -13.07 -7.42 -3.56
N LEU A 97 -12.13 -8.21 -3.04
CA LEU A 97 -11.17 -8.96 -3.84
C LEU A 97 -11.70 -10.34 -4.22
N VAL A 98 -11.12 -10.93 -5.26
CA VAL A 98 -11.45 -12.28 -5.73
C VAL A 98 -11.29 -13.38 -4.68
N ASN A 99 -10.43 -13.17 -3.67
CA ASN A 99 -10.23 -14.10 -2.55
C ASN A 99 -11.24 -13.90 -1.41
N GLY A 100 -12.19 -12.97 -1.56
CA GLY A 100 -13.22 -12.66 -0.57
C GLY A 100 -12.83 -11.60 0.46
N VAL A 101 -11.57 -11.13 0.48
CA VAL A 101 -11.15 -10.03 1.35
C VAL A 101 -11.96 -8.77 1.03
N GLU A 102 -12.41 -8.09 2.08
CA GLU A 102 -13.11 -6.81 1.99
C GLU A 102 -12.26 -5.68 2.56
N ILE A 103 -12.27 -4.57 1.86
CA ILE A 103 -11.41 -3.41 2.13
C ILE A 103 -12.30 -2.19 2.21
N VAL A 104 -12.14 -1.38 3.25
CA VAL A 104 -12.66 -0.02 3.30
C VAL A 104 -11.47 0.91 3.43
N ALA A 105 -11.33 1.81 2.47
CA ALA A 105 -10.17 2.67 2.36
C ALA A 105 -10.58 4.11 2.04
N VAL A 106 -9.79 5.07 2.50
CA VAL A 106 -9.87 6.42 1.91
C VAL A 106 -9.44 6.34 0.46
N ASP A 107 -10.27 6.88 -0.44
CA ASP A 107 -9.98 6.97 -1.87
C ASP A 107 -9.03 8.16 -2.12
N SER A 108 -7.74 7.90 -1.95
CA SER A 108 -6.68 8.91 -2.00
C SER A 108 -5.52 8.45 -2.87
N GLY A 109 -5.08 9.32 -3.79
CA GLY A 109 -3.89 9.09 -4.62
C GLY A 109 -3.84 7.68 -5.23
N HIS A 110 -2.85 6.89 -4.84
CA HIS A 110 -2.62 5.51 -5.29
C HIS A 110 -2.95 4.42 -4.26
N SER A 111 -3.67 4.76 -3.17
CA SER A 111 -3.97 3.83 -2.06
C SER A 111 -4.75 2.59 -2.52
N LEU A 112 -5.49 2.67 -3.63
CA LEU A 112 -6.28 1.58 -4.19
C LEU A 112 -5.74 1.04 -5.53
N SER A 113 -4.71 1.68 -6.10
CA SER A 113 -4.24 1.37 -7.45
C SER A 113 -3.77 -0.08 -7.63
N PHE A 114 -3.07 -0.62 -6.63
CA PHE A 114 -2.48 -1.97 -6.72
C PHE A 114 -3.48 -3.11 -6.51
N ILE A 115 -4.67 -2.84 -5.95
CA ILE A 115 -5.71 -3.86 -5.74
C ILE A 115 -6.76 -3.89 -6.85
N ARG A 116 -6.78 -2.88 -7.72
CA ARG A 116 -7.80 -2.70 -8.76
C ARG A 116 -8.00 -3.97 -9.59
N ASP A 117 -6.92 -4.51 -10.17
CA ASP A 117 -6.99 -5.70 -11.02
C ASP A 117 -7.39 -6.99 -10.27
N ALA A 118 -7.32 -7.00 -8.93
CA ALA A 118 -7.73 -8.11 -8.08
C ALA A 118 -9.15 -7.94 -7.51
N ALA A 119 -9.79 -6.80 -7.72
CA ALA A 119 -11.11 -6.49 -7.21
C ALA A 119 -12.21 -7.05 -8.13
N THR A 120 -13.24 -7.65 -7.53
CA THR A 120 -14.50 -7.99 -8.20
C THR A 120 -15.54 -6.89 -8.09
N GLU A 121 -15.40 -5.99 -7.11
CA GLU A 121 -16.31 -4.88 -6.89
C GLU A 121 -15.57 -3.73 -6.20
N MET A 122 -15.82 -2.50 -6.65
CA MET A 122 -15.39 -1.28 -5.98
C MET A 122 -16.53 -0.27 -5.96
N ARG A 123 -16.79 0.33 -4.80
CA ARG A 123 -17.92 1.25 -4.58
C ARG A 123 -17.49 2.44 -3.73
N GLY A 124 -18.00 3.62 -4.03
CA GLY A 124 -17.96 4.73 -3.08
C GLY A 124 -18.88 4.45 -1.91
N LEU A 125 -18.56 4.95 -0.73
CA LEU A 125 -19.40 4.88 0.47
C LEU A 125 -20.01 6.25 0.79
N LYS A 126 -21.33 6.27 0.99
CA LYS A 126 -22.10 7.46 1.38
C LYS A 126 -21.87 7.76 2.86
N VAL A 127 -20.78 8.47 3.16
CA VAL A 127 -20.43 8.93 4.51
C VAL A 127 -20.35 10.45 4.56
N ALA A 128 -20.47 11.02 5.76
CA ALA A 128 -20.31 12.45 5.95
C ALA A 128 -18.94 12.92 5.43
N ALA A 129 -18.97 13.85 4.48
CA ALA A 129 -17.76 14.44 3.89
C ALA A 129 -17.12 15.49 4.81
N GLU A 130 -17.90 16.08 5.71
CA GLU A 130 -17.53 17.22 6.56
C GLU A 130 -17.86 16.97 8.05
N GLY A 131 -17.39 17.86 8.93
CA GLY A 131 -17.79 17.89 10.34
C GLY A 131 -16.82 17.21 11.32
N SER A 132 -15.73 16.59 10.85
CA SER A 132 -14.65 16.10 11.71
C SER A 132 -13.28 16.33 11.08
N GLN A 133 -12.29 16.69 11.91
CA GLN A 133 -10.89 16.73 11.51
C GLN A 133 -10.24 15.33 11.49
N PHE A 134 -10.76 14.38 12.27
CA PHE A 134 -10.24 13.03 12.41
C PHE A 134 -11.28 11.99 12.00
N ARG A 135 -11.63 12.02 10.71
CA ARG A 135 -12.75 11.25 10.13
C ARG A 135 -12.60 9.74 10.27
N SER A 136 -11.38 9.21 10.34
CA SER A 136 -11.17 7.77 10.56
C SER A 136 -11.76 7.28 11.88
N ARG A 137 -11.65 8.08 12.94
CA ARG A 137 -12.27 7.82 14.24
C ARG A 137 -13.76 8.18 14.21
N ASP A 138 -14.09 9.39 13.77
CA ASP A 138 -15.44 9.91 14.02
C ASP A 138 -16.48 9.43 12.99
N VAL A 139 -16.07 9.04 11.79
CA VAL A 139 -16.97 8.74 10.66
C VAL A 139 -16.71 7.35 10.08
N PHE A 140 -15.47 7.03 9.72
CA PHE A 140 -15.16 5.85 8.93
C PHE A 140 -15.25 4.56 9.74
N ALA A 141 -14.95 4.57 11.04
CA ALA A 141 -15.05 3.39 11.89
C ALA A 141 -16.46 2.78 11.90
N ALA A 142 -17.50 3.61 12.00
CA ALA A 142 -18.90 3.16 11.95
C ALA A 142 -19.28 2.62 10.55
N ALA A 143 -18.81 3.28 9.48
CA ALA A 143 -19.04 2.81 8.12
C ALA A 143 -18.35 1.46 7.86
N PHE A 144 -17.12 1.28 8.34
CA PHE A 144 -16.42 0.01 8.27
C PHE A 144 -17.14 -1.10 9.04
N ALA A 145 -17.63 -0.81 10.26
CA ALA A 145 -18.34 -1.81 11.05
C ALA A 145 -19.59 -2.34 10.33
N LYS A 146 -20.36 -1.48 9.65
CA LYS A 146 -21.49 -1.91 8.81
C LYS A 146 -21.04 -2.92 7.74
N ILE A 147 -20.02 -2.57 6.97
CA ILE A 147 -19.45 -3.46 5.95
C ILE A 147 -18.95 -4.77 6.57
N ALA A 148 -18.25 -4.70 7.70
CA ALA A 148 -17.70 -5.87 8.38
C ALA A 148 -18.80 -6.86 8.84
N HIS A 149 -20.01 -6.35 9.10
CA HIS A 149 -21.21 -7.11 9.43
C HIS A 149 -22.09 -7.46 8.22
N GLY A 150 -21.65 -7.14 7.00
CA GLY A 150 -22.39 -7.42 5.76
C GLY A 150 -23.52 -6.44 5.46
N ASP A 151 -23.58 -5.29 6.13
CA ASP A 151 -24.49 -4.18 5.81
C ASP A 151 -23.85 -3.26 4.77
N TYR A 152 -24.30 -3.40 3.52
CA TYR A 152 -23.85 -2.62 2.36
C TYR A 152 -24.77 -1.44 2.03
N SER A 153 -25.66 -1.03 2.94
CA SER A 153 -26.63 0.07 2.71
C SER A 153 -25.97 1.41 2.36
N ALA A 154 -24.70 1.60 2.72
CA ALA A 154 -23.92 2.80 2.42
C ALA A 154 -23.35 2.85 0.99
N PHE A 155 -23.55 1.84 0.15
CA PHE A 155 -23.00 1.83 -1.21
C PHE A 155 -23.50 3.00 -2.07
N GLY A 156 -22.54 3.61 -2.75
CA GLY A 156 -22.68 4.71 -3.71
C GLY A 156 -22.29 4.27 -5.12
N SER A 157 -21.64 5.18 -5.85
CA SER A 157 -21.24 4.97 -7.25
C SER A 157 -20.22 3.83 -7.40
N ASP A 158 -20.19 3.25 -8.60
CA ASP A 158 -19.09 2.38 -9.03
C ASP A 158 -17.79 3.20 -9.12
N LEU A 159 -16.69 2.66 -8.60
CA LEU A 159 -15.37 3.30 -8.66
C LEU A 159 -14.38 2.54 -9.54
N MET A 160 -14.75 1.40 -10.11
CA MET A 160 -13.82 0.48 -10.77
C MET A 160 -13.01 1.14 -11.90
N SER A 161 -13.64 2.04 -12.66
CA SER A 161 -13.01 2.81 -13.74
C SER A 161 -12.38 4.12 -13.29
N GLU A 162 -12.64 4.57 -12.06
CA GLU A 162 -12.14 5.85 -11.51
C GLU A 162 -10.80 5.68 -10.78
N VAL A 163 -10.52 4.46 -10.29
CA VAL A 163 -9.28 4.14 -9.58
C VAL A 163 -8.07 4.25 -10.50
N ARG A 164 -7.09 5.06 -10.09
CA ARG A 164 -5.85 5.31 -10.84
C ARG A 164 -5.08 4.00 -11.07
N GLU A 165 -4.41 3.91 -12.21
CA GLU A 165 -3.46 2.83 -12.49
C GLU A 165 -2.30 2.81 -11.48
N ALA A 166 -1.73 1.62 -11.24
CA ALA A 166 -0.56 1.46 -10.39
C ALA A 166 0.69 2.08 -11.06
N PRO A 167 1.45 2.93 -10.36
CA PRO A 167 2.60 3.60 -10.94
C PRO A 167 3.69 2.60 -11.33
N GLN A 168 4.41 2.91 -12.40
CA GLN A 168 5.52 2.12 -12.94
C GLN A 168 6.82 2.93 -12.87
N ASN A 169 7.95 2.26 -12.99
CA ASN A 169 9.30 2.83 -12.92
C ASN A 169 9.49 3.71 -11.68
N CYS A 170 9.07 3.22 -10.51
CA CYS A 170 9.14 3.96 -9.27
C CYS A 170 9.44 3.06 -8.06
N VAL A 171 9.83 3.68 -6.95
CA VAL A 171 9.83 3.04 -5.63
C VAL A 171 8.37 2.84 -5.21
N CYS A 172 8.02 1.64 -4.75
CA CYS A 172 6.70 1.36 -4.20
C CYS A 172 6.72 1.41 -2.67
N TYR A 173 7.74 0.84 -2.05
CA TYR A 173 7.84 0.72 -0.60
C TYR A 173 9.29 0.50 -0.18
N THR A 174 9.66 1.01 0.99
CA THR A 174 10.97 0.74 1.61
C THR A 174 10.75 -0.07 2.89
N ASP A 175 11.39 -1.24 2.98
CA ASP A 175 11.24 -2.11 4.15
C ASP A 175 12.12 -1.67 5.34
N GLY A 176 11.96 -2.34 6.49
CA GLY A 176 12.68 -2.00 7.73
C GLY A 176 14.20 -2.15 7.66
N TYR A 177 14.74 -2.84 6.65
CA TYR A 177 16.19 -2.93 6.40
C TYR A 177 16.69 -1.80 5.48
N GLY A 178 15.76 -1.06 4.87
CA GLY A 178 16.05 -0.03 3.87
C GLY A 178 16.17 -0.59 2.45
N ASN A 179 15.61 -1.76 2.18
CA ASN A 179 15.51 -2.27 0.81
C ASN A 179 14.33 -1.62 0.12
N MET A 180 14.54 -1.15 -1.10
CA MET A 180 13.49 -0.49 -1.88
C MET A 180 12.82 -1.52 -2.78
N LYS A 181 11.52 -1.72 -2.62
CA LYS A 181 10.67 -2.48 -3.53
C LYS A 181 10.27 -1.56 -4.67
N CYS A 182 10.44 -1.99 -5.91
CA CYS A 182 10.36 -1.13 -7.09
C CYS A 182 9.46 -1.73 -8.17
N ALA A 183 8.57 -0.93 -8.76
CA ALA A 183 7.76 -1.30 -9.92
C ALA A 183 8.59 -1.15 -11.21
N LEU A 184 9.53 -2.05 -11.43
CA LEU A 184 10.39 -2.08 -12.63
C LEU A 184 10.05 -3.29 -13.49
N ASP A 185 10.31 -3.19 -14.80
CA ASP A 185 10.26 -4.34 -15.70
C ASP A 185 11.40 -5.32 -15.36
N ILE A 186 11.05 -6.38 -14.64
CA ILE A 186 11.99 -7.42 -14.22
C ILE A 186 12.55 -8.19 -15.41
N ASP A 187 11.77 -8.43 -16.46
CA ASP A 187 12.24 -9.23 -17.59
C ASP A 187 13.24 -8.42 -18.43
N ALA A 188 13.03 -7.11 -18.57
CA ALA A 188 14.03 -6.20 -19.12
C ALA A 188 15.30 -6.15 -18.26
N LEU A 189 15.15 -6.02 -16.94
CA LEU A 189 16.26 -6.00 -16.00
C LEU A 189 17.11 -7.27 -16.08
N MET A 190 16.49 -8.45 -16.06
CA MET A 190 17.18 -9.73 -16.01
C MET A 190 17.98 -10.07 -17.27
N LYS A 191 17.75 -9.37 -18.40
CA LYS A 191 18.64 -9.43 -19.57
C LYS A 191 20.05 -8.91 -19.28
N HIS A 192 20.23 -8.14 -18.20
CA HIS A 192 21.50 -7.59 -17.75
C HIS A 192 22.10 -8.34 -16.55
N LYS A 193 21.58 -9.53 -16.21
CA LYS A 193 22.09 -10.35 -15.10
C LYS A 193 23.62 -10.51 -15.17
N GLY A 194 24.27 -10.30 -14.01
CA GLY A 194 25.73 -10.37 -13.86
C GLY A 194 26.46 -9.09 -14.25
N LYS A 195 25.76 -8.09 -14.82
CA LYS A 195 26.33 -6.80 -15.22
C LYS A 195 25.97 -5.69 -14.24
N ASP A 196 26.81 -4.66 -14.24
CA ASP A 196 26.55 -3.43 -13.50
C ASP A 196 25.69 -2.47 -14.36
N VAL A 197 24.73 -1.82 -13.71
CA VAL A 197 23.89 -0.77 -14.27
C VAL A 197 24.02 0.48 -13.42
N CYS A 198 23.83 1.66 -14.01
CA CYS A 198 23.63 2.88 -13.25
C CYS A 198 22.14 3.02 -12.94
N VAL A 199 21.79 3.20 -11.67
CA VAL A 199 20.45 3.52 -11.21
C VAL A 199 20.44 4.98 -10.76
N THR A 200 19.47 5.73 -11.26
CA THR A 200 19.27 7.15 -10.95
C THR A 200 17.92 7.34 -10.27
N LEU A 201 17.92 8.09 -9.17
CA LEU A 201 16.74 8.42 -8.38
C LEU A 201 16.88 9.87 -7.91
N HIS A 202 16.09 10.77 -8.50
CA HIS A 202 16.32 12.23 -8.43
C HIS A 202 17.77 12.61 -8.81
N GLU A 203 18.52 13.23 -7.89
CA GLU A 203 19.91 13.65 -8.09
C GLU A 203 20.93 12.58 -7.65
N SER A 204 20.46 11.47 -7.06
CA SER A 204 21.32 10.39 -6.59
C SER A 204 21.53 9.34 -7.68
N GLU A 205 22.79 8.97 -7.92
CA GLU A 205 23.16 7.86 -8.78
C GLU A 205 23.97 6.81 -8.02
N ALA A 206 23.75 5.54 -8.33
CA ALA A 206 24.59 4.46 -7.83
C ALA A 206 24.83 3.40 -8.92
N ILE A 207 26.01 2.78 -8.86
CA ILE A 207 26.29 1.57 -9.63
C ILE A 207 25.73 0.37 -8.88
N VAL A 208 24.87 -0.38 -9.55
CA VAL A 208 24.11 -1.49 -8.97
C VAL A 208 24.31 -2.74 -9.83
N ARG A 209 24.69 -3.85 -9.21
CA ARG A 209 24.82 -5.13 -9.90
C ARG A 209 23.45 -5.77 -10.10
N VAL A 210 23.13 -6.18 -11.31
CA VAL A 210 21.95 -6.99 -11.57
C VAL A 210 22.24 -8.45 -11.21
N ALA A 211 21.45 -9.03 -10.31
CA ALA A 211 21.64 -10.41 -9.84
C ALA A 211 20.30 -11.10 -9.51
N ASP A 212 20.35 -12.40 -9.21
CA ASP A 212 19.15 -13.15 -8.80
C ASP A 212 18.65 -12.75 -7.39
N GLY A 213 19.51 -12.14 -6.57
CA GLY A 213 19.20 -11.76 -5.21
C GLY A 213 20.42 -11.20 -4.47
N ILE A 214 20.20 -10.74 -3.23
CA ILE A 214 21.18 -10.00 -2.42
C ILE A 214 22.53 -10.71 -2.23
N PHE A 215 22.57 -12.04 -2.25
CA PHE A 215 23.82 -12.81 -2.10
C PHE A 215 24.65 -12.91 -3.38
N GLY A 216 24.14 -12.40 -4.50
CA GLY A 216 24.87 -12.30 -5.78
C GLY A 216 25.91 -11.19 -5.83
N VAL A 217 26.05 -10.39 -4.76
CA VAL A 217 27.01 -9.29 -4.64
C VAL A 217 27.81 -9.40 -3.34
N ALA A 218 28.99 -8.77 -3.27
CA ALA A 218 29.78 -8.71 -2.04
C ALA A 218 29.15 -7.77 -1.00
N ASP A 219 29.63 -7.87 0.25
CA ASP A 219 29.22 -6.95 1.31
C ASP A 219 29.50 -5.48 0.93
N GLY A 220 28.58 -4.58 1.28
CA GLY A 220 28.63 -3.16 0.93
C GLY A 220 28.19 -2.81 -0.50
N GLN A 221 28.05 -3.80 -1.40
CA GLN A 221 27.61 -3.56 -2.78
C GLN A 221 26.10 -3.46 -2.92
N PHE A 222 25.68 -2.73 -3.96
CA PHE A 222 24.28 -2.70 -4.37
C PHE A 222 23.92 -3.87 -5.27
N CYS A 223 22.71 -4.38 -5.06
CA CYS A 223 22.08 -5.40 -5.88
C CYS A 223 20.73 -4.87 -6.39
N LEU A 224 20.43 -5.11 -7.66
CA LEU A 224 19.10 -4.94 -8.25
C LEU A 224 18.64 -6.32 -8.74
N SER A 225 17.59 -6.85 -8.13
CA SER A 225 17.14 -8.22 -8.34
C SER A 225 15.63 -8.33 -8.40
N PRO A 226 15.06 -9.45 -8.91
CA PRO A 226 13.68 -9.78 -8.65
C PRO A 226 13.44 -9.84 -7.13
N GLY A 227 12.39 -9.16 -6.68
CA GLY A 227 11.99 -9.08 -5.29
C GLY A 227 11.17 -10.26 -4.83
N SER A 228 10.99 -10.32 -3.51
CA SER A 228 10.08 -11.28 -2.87
C SER A 228 8.61 -10.82 -2.91
N SER A 229 8.38 -9.54 -3.18
CA SER A 229 7.06 -8.94 -3.25
C SER A 229 6.38 -9.15 -4.60
N GLY A 230 5.06 -9.29 -4.55
CA GLY A 230 4.24 -9.64 -5.70
C GLY A 230 3.01 -10.44 -5.29
N TRP A 231 2.15 -10.69 -6.27
CA TRP A 231 0.90 -11.42 -6.09
C TRP A 231 0.39 -11.99 -7.41
N ALA A 232 -0.46 -13.00 -7.31
CA ALA A 232 -1.20 -13.52 -8.45
C ALA A 232 -2.51 -12.74 -8.63
N LEU A 233 -2.80 -12.36 -9.87
CA LEU A 233 -4.06 -11.77 -10.28
C LEU A 233 -5.00 -12.83 -10.86
N PRO A 234 -6.31 -12.54 -10.98
CA PRO A 234 -7.23 -13.34 -11.78
C PRO A 234 -6.67 -13.61 -13.18
N GLY A 235 -6.91 -14.81 -13.72
CA GLY A 235 -6.40 -15.21 -15.04
C GLY A 235 -4.94 -15.65 -15.05
N GLY A 236 -4.29 -15.81 -13.88
CA GLY A 236 -2.97 -16.41 -13.76
C GLY A 236 -1.78 -15.48 -14.02
N LYS A 237 -2.04 -14.19 -14.27
CA LYS A 237 -0.99 -13.16 -14.35
C LYS A 237 -0.32 -13.01 -12.98
N VAL A 238 1.00 -13.02 -12.94
CA VAL A 238 1.78 -12.79 -11.72
C VAL A 238 2.42 -11.41 -11.79
N VAL A 239 2.08 -10.56 -10.82
CA VAL A 239 2.75 -9.26 -10.62
C VAL A 239 3.98 -9.51 -9.76
N ARG A 240 5.12 -9.00 -10.22
CA ARG A 240 6.42 -9.11 -9.54
C ARG A 240 7.03 -7.72 -9.42
N PHE A 241 7.74 -7.46 -8.34
CA PHE A 241 8.48 -6.22 -8.12
C PHE A 241 9.98 -6.50 -8.10
N ALA A 242 10.78 -5.53 -8.52
CA ALA A 242 12.23 -5.57 -8.32
C ALA A 242 12.59 -5.09 -6.90
N GLU A 243 13.79 -5.38 -6.46
CA GLU A 243 14.36 -4.86 -5.21
C GLU A 243 15.73 -4.24 -5.45
N ILE A 244 15.92 -3.00 -4.99
CA ILE A 244 17.24 -2.38 -4.83
C ILE A 244 17.67 -2.57 -3.37
N VAL A 245 18.79 -3.28 -3.21
CA VAL A 245 19.32 -3.76 -1.94
C VAL A 245 20.76 -3.31 -1.80
N LYS A 246 21.22 -3.03 -0.58
CA LYS A 246 22.65 -2.85 -0.27
C LYS A 246 23.05 -3.94 0.71
N ARG A 247 23.87 -4.89 0.28
CA ARG A 247 24.26 -6.01 1.15
C ARG A 247 25.01 -5.47 2.37
N GLY A 248 24.57 -5.86 3.57
CA GLY A 248 25.14 -5.36 4.82
C GLY A 248 24.84 -3.88 5.12
N GLY A 249 23.94 -3.24 4.38
CA GLY A 249 23.64 -1.82 4.51
C GLY A 249 22.18 -1.48 4.26
N ASN A 250 21.92 -0.19 4.04
CA ASN A 250 20.60 0.37 3.80
C ASN A 250 20.62 1.09 2.45
N ALA A 251 19.87 0.57 1.47
CA ALA A 251 19.87 1.14 0.13
C ALA A 251 19.15 2.50 0.10
N ALA A 252 17.96 2.57 0.71
CA ALA A 252 17.15 3.77 0.76
C ALA A 252 17.91 4.98 1.31
N LYS A 253 18.70 4.82 2.38
CA LYS A 253 19.53 5.89 2.94
C LYS A 253 20.55 6.45 1.94
N THR A 254 21.02 5.64 1.00
CA THR A 254 21.95 6.11 -0.05
C THR A 254 21.23 6.97 -1.09
N PHE A 255 19.95 6.68 -1.34
CA PHE A 255 19.10 7.44 -2.25
C PHE A 255 18.21 8.47 -1.52
N ASP A 256 18.67 8.96 -0.37
CA ASP A 256 17.98 9.96 0.47
C ASP A 256 16.54 9.56 0.90
N ALA A 257 16.36 8.29 1.25
CA ALA A 257 15.12 7.72 1.78
C ALA A 257 13.87 8.07 0.95
N PRO A 258 13.81 7.64 -0.32
CA PRO A 258 12.77 8.07 -1.24
C PRO A 258 11.38 7.57 -0.80
N HIS A 259 10.38 8.42 -1.02
CA HIS A 259 8.97 8.07 -0.82
C HIS A 259 8.46 7.19 -1.96
N GLY A 260 7.36 6.48 -1.72
CA GLY A 260 6.63 5.74 -2.74
C GLY A 260 6.17 6.67 -3.87
N GLY A 261 6.38 6.23 -5.11
CA GLY A 261 6.14 7.02 -6.31
C GLY A 261 7.38 7.77 -6.82
N ALA A 262 8.48 7.82 -6.05
CA ALA A 262 9.72 8.40 -6.54
C ALA A 262 10.21 7.66 -7.78
N ALA A 263 10.44 8.40 -8.87
CA ALA A 263 10.81 7.85 -10.17
C ALA A 263 12.20 7.22 -10.13
N ILE A 264 12.32 6.06 -10.77
CA ILE A 264 13.57 5.31 -10.91
C ILE A 264 13.89 5.18 -12.39
N GLU A 265 15.10 5.59 -12.75
CA GLU A 265 15.68 5.31 -14.04
C GLU A 265 16.86 4.36 -13.87
N TRP A 266 17.09 3.50 -14.85
CA TRP A 266 18.29 2.67 -14.89
C TRP A 266 18.80 2.53 -16.31
N ARG A 267 20.12 2.42 -16.46
CA ARG A 267 20.80 2.24 -17.75
C ARG A 267 21.97 1.28 -17.63
N PRO A 268 22.21 0.42 -18.62
CA PRO A 268 23.45 -0.35 -18.70
C PRO A 268 24.66 0.56 -18.74
N LEU A 269 25.74 0.15 -18.08
CA LEU A 269 27.04 0.78 -18.30
C LEU A 269 27.60 0.29 -19.65
N SER A 270 28.17 1.23 -20.42
CA SER A 270 28.85 0.95 -21.69
C SER A 270 30.11 0.15 -21.50
#